data_AF-A0A352RRK4-F1
#
_entry.id   AF-A0A352RRK4-F1
#
_cell.length_a   1.000
_cell.length_b   1.000
_cell.length_c   1.000
_cell.angle_alpha   90.00
_cell.angle_beta   90.00
_cell.angle_gamma   90.00
#
_symmetry.space_group_name_H-M   'P 1'
#
loop_
_entity.id
_entity.type
_entity.pdbx_description
1 polymer ?
#
loop_
_entity_poly.entity_id
_entity_poly.type
_entity_poly.pdbx_seq_one_letter_code
_entity_poly.pdbx_strand_id
1 'polypeptide(L)'
;NNIAIQSKSNAVTDAVPGVTLNLNQTGTSNVAVQRDNSSIVTGLQAFVAAYNNLQNTAASLSAYDPSTKTGSPLTGDSTLSIIQSQMRSVMNTPQTGNALTTLSQIGISFQNDGTLALDTTKLTSALNNNPGAVAGLFGNANGVSGYGNQISTLVKNLTSSNGALTTATAGINNTLKDLSNQYDETQTRIDAVIANYKTQFTQLDVIMSQMQNTSSYLTQQFSAMNGTSSSKK
;
A
#
# COMPACT_ATOMS: atom_id res chain seq x y z
N ASN A 1 -44.47 -3.20 -37.54
CA ASN A 1 -45.62 -3.44 -36.65
C ASN A 1 -46.72 -2.45 -36.99
N ASN A 2 -47.60 -2.76 -37.95
CA ASN A 2 -48.60 -1.86 -38.60
C ASN A 2 -49.59 -1.15 -37.64
N ILE A 3 -49.07 -0.34 -36.72
CA ILE A 3 -49.79 0.41 -35.70
C ILE A 3 -49.50 1.88 -35.99
N ALA A 4 -50.56 2.66 -36.20
CA ALA A 4 -50.45 4.10 -36.39
C ALA A 4 -50.20 4.78 -35.04
N ILE A 5 -49.11 5.53 -34.93
CA ILE A 5 -48.76 6.32 -33.74
C ILE A 5 -48.68 7.79 -34.18
N GLN A 6 -49.31 8.67 -33.41
CA GLN A 6 -49.26 10.12 -33.63
C GLN A 6 -48.44 10.77 -32.51
N SER A 7 -47.55 11.67 -32.88
CA SER A 7 -46.75 12.46 -31.95
C SER A 7 -46.79 13.93 -32.37
N LYS A 8 -46.76 14.83 -31.39
CA LYS A 8 -46.64 16.28 -31.63
C LYS A 8 -45.20 16.72 -31.91
N SER A 9 -44.21 15.86 -31.64
CA SER A 9 -42.78 16.12 -31.78
C SER A 9 -42.12 15.07 -32.68
N ASN A 10 -41.06 15.48 -33.38
CA ASN A 10 -40.18 14.59 -34.14
C ASN A 10 -39.26 13.75 -33.24
N ALA A 11 -39.19 14.04 -31.94
CA ALA A 11 -38.57 13.16 -30.93
C ALA A 11 -39.69 12.40 -30.20
N VAL A 12 -39.94 11.16 -30.63
CA VAL A 12 -41.02 10.31 -30.13
C VAL A 12 -40.51 9.38 -29.05
N THR A 13 -40.91 9.58 -27.80
CA THR A 13 -40.49 8.79 -26.63
C THR A 13 -41.45 7.66 -26.26
N ASP A 14 -42.71 7.78 -26.66
CA ASP A 14 -43.81 6.95 -26.10
C ASP A 14 -44.23 5.82 -27.05
N ALA A 15 -43.65 5.77 -28.24
CA ALA A 15 -43.99 4.77 -29.26
C ALA A 15 -43.47 3.37 -28.89
N VAL A 16 -42.29 3.31 -28.25
CA VAL A 16 -41.65 2.06 -27.81
C VAL A 16 -41.02 2.32 -26.44
N PRO A 17 -41.41 1.57 -25.39
CA PRO A 17 -40.85 1.76 -24.05
C PRO A 17 -39.32 1.73 -24.05
N GLY A 18 -38.69 2.76 -23.47
CA GLY A 18 -37.23 2.86 -23.35
C GLY A 18 -36.49 3.25 -24.64
N VAL A 19 -37.19 3.60 -25.71
CA VAL A 19 -36.59 4.05 -26.97
C VAL A 19 -37.08 5.44 -27.32
N THR A 20 -36.17 6.34 -27.65
CA THR A 20 -36.49 7.63 -28.26
C THR A 20 -36.25 7.56 -29.76
N LEU A 21 -37.30 7.73 -30.56
CA LEU A 21 -37.21 7.75 -32.02
C LEU A 21 -37.11 9.20 -32.50
N ASN A 22 -35.99 9.55 -33.12
CA ASN A 22 -35.80 10.86 -33.76
C ASN A 22 -36.12 10.78 -35.25
N LEU A 23 -37.19 11.46 -35.68
CA LEU A 23 -37.70 11.46 -37.04
C LEU A 23 -37.07 12.60 -37.85
N ASN A 24 -36.27 12.25 -38.86
CA ASN A 24 -35.58 13.23 -39.71
C ASN A 24 -36.30 13.47 -41.05
N GLN A 25 -36.90 12.42 -41.63
CA GLN A 25 -37.57 12.48 -42.92
C GLN A 25 -38.66 11.42 -43.03
N THR A 26 -39.59 11.62 -43.97
CA THR A 26 -40.64 10.65 -44.28
C THR A 26 -40.06 9.44 -45.02
N GLY A 27 -40.49 8.23 -44.65
CA GLY A 27 -40.10 7.00 -45.33
C GLY A 27 -40.26 5.77 -44.45
N THR A 28 -39.75 4.65 -44.93
CA THR A 28 -39.70 3.38 -44.19
C THR A 28 -38.26 3.12 -43.74
N SER A 29 -38.08 2.70 -42.49
CA SER A 29 -36.77 2.34 -41.94
C SER A 29 -36.92 1.20 -40.95
N ASN A 30 -35.91 0.34 -40.88
CA ASN A 30 -35.83 -0.73 -39.90
C ASN A 30 -34.95 -0.28 -38.73
N VAL A 31 -35.48 -0.41 -37.51
CA VAL A 31 -34.74 -0.15 -36.27
C VAL A 31 -34.52 -1.49 -35.58
N ALA A 32 -33.27 -1.81 -35.29
CA ALA A 32 -32.90 -2.99 -34.50
C ALA A 32 -32.37 -2.51 -33.15
N VAL A 33 -32.97 -3.03 -32.07
CA VAL A 33 -32.45 -2.83 -30.71
C VAL A 33 -31.64 -4.06 -30.36
N GLN A 34 -30.36 -3.85 -30.06
CA GLN A 34 -29.45 -4.90 -29.61
C GLN A 34 -28.87 -4.51 -28.25
N ARG A 35 -28.52 -5.51 -27.46
CA ARG A 35 -27.86 -5.29 -26.17
C ARG A 35 -26.44 -4.82 -26.40
N ASP A 36 -26.06 -3.71 -25.78
CA ASP A 36 -24.68 -3.24 -25.75
C ASP A 36 -24.01 -3.69 -24.43
N ASN A 37 -23.02 -4.56 -24.56
CA ASN A 37 -22.24 -5.10 -23.45
C ASN A 37 -20.89 -4.40 -23.28
N SER A 38 -20.57 -3.41 -24.11
CA SER A 38 -19.24 -2.78 -24.17
C SER A 38 -18.81 -2.19 -22.83
N SER A 39 -19.68 -1.43 -22.18
CA SER A 39 -19.41 -0.81 -20.88
C SER A 39 -19.12 -1.85 -19.77
N ILE A 40 -19.80 -3.00 -19.80
CA ILE A 40 -19.58 -4.09 -18.85
C ILE A 40 -18.22 -4.73 -19.11
N VAL A 41 -17.88 -5.00 -20.37
CA VAL A 41 -16.58 -5.57 -20.75
C VAL A 41 -15.44 -4.64 -20.33
N THR A 42 -15.56 -3.33 -20.62
CA THR A 42 -14.57 -2.32 -20.20
C THR A 42 -14.46 -2.23 -18.68
N GLY A 43 -15.57 -2.25 -17.96
CA GLY A 43 -15.56 -2.24 -16.49
C GLY A 43 -14.84 -3.45 -15.89
N LEU A 44 -15.05 -4.63 -16.45
CA LEU A 44 -14.37 -5.86 -16.00
C LEU A 44 -12.89 -5.91 -16.39
N GLN A 45 -12.53 -5.36 -17.54
CA GLN A 45 -11.11 -5.16 -17.90
C GLN A 45 -10.42 -4.23 -16.90
N ALA A 46 -11.04 -3.10 -16.55
CA ALA A 46 -10.50 -2.16 -15.58
C ALA A 46 -10.38 -2.79 -14.18
N PHE A 47 -11.36 -3.60 -13.77
CA PHE A 47 -11.33 -4.35 -12.53
C PHE A 47 -10.16 -5.34 -12.47
N VAL A 48 -9.97 -6.15 -13.53
CA VAL A 48 -8.85 -7.09 -13.64
C VAL A 48 -7.51 -6.34 -13.62
N ALA A 49 -7.41 -5.22 -14.34
CA ALA A 49 -6.22 -4.37 -14.34
C ALA A 49 -5.91 -3.80 -12.95
N ALA A 50 -6.92 -3.32 -12.21
CA ALA A 50 -6.74 -2.78 -10.87
C ALA A 50 -6.24 -3.85 -9.88
N TYR A 51 -6.80 -5.06 -9.93
CA TYR A 51 -6.31 -6.17 -9.11
C TYR A 51 -4.87 -6.55 -9.46
N ASN A 52 -4.53 -6.61 -10.76
CA ASN A 52 -3.18 -6.92 -11.21
C ASN A 52 -2.17 -5.85 -10.79
N ASN A 53 -2.57 -4.57 -10.83
CA ASN A 53 -1.75 -3.48 -10.32
C ASN A 53 -1.47 -3.63 -8.83
N LEU A 54 -2.48 -3.96 -8.02
CA LEU A 54 -2.30 -4.25 -6.59
C LEU A 54 -1.30 -5.40 -6.38
N GLN A 55 -1.45 -6.50 -7.12
CA GLN A 55 -0.53 -7.63 -7.01
C GLN A 55 0.90 -7.28 -7.42
N ASN A 56 1.08 -6.51 -8.49
CA ASN A 56 2.39 -6.06 -8.94
C ASN A 56 3.05 -5.11 -7.92
N THR A 57 2.28 -4.16 -7.37
CA THR A 57 2.77 -3.27 -6.30
C THR A 57 3.17 -4.07 -5.07
N ALA A 58 2.34 -5.01 -4.63
CA ALA A 58 2.66 -5.85 -3.49
C ALA A 58 3.91 -6.73 -3.73
N ALA A 59 4.02 -7.35 -4.91
CA ALA A 59 5.20 -8.12 -5.30
C ALA A 59 6.46 -7.24 -5.30
N SER A 60 6.40 -6.04 -5.89
CA SER A 60 7.53 -5.10 -5.91
C SER A 60 7.95 -4.63 -4.52
N LEU A 61 7.01 -4.43 -3.59
CA LEU A 61 7.31 -3.95 -2.25
C LEU A 61 7.79 -5.06 -1.30
N SER A 62 7.50 -6.33 -1.61
CA SER A 62 7.85 -7.48 -0.77
C SER A 62 8.97 -8.35 -1.35
N ALA A 63 9.40 -8.09 -2.58
CA ALA A 63 10.40 -8.89 -3.29
C ALA A 63 11.72 -8.97 -2.51
N TYR A 64 12.32 -10.16 -2.55
CA TYR A 64 13.67 -10.40 -2.06
C TYR A 64 14.58 -10.66 -3.26
N ASP A 65 15.69 -9.94 -3.35
CA ASP A 65 16.69 -10.15 -4.38
C ASP A 65 17.77 -11.13 -3.85
N PRO A 66 17.82 -12.38 -4.37
CA PRO A 66 18.78 -13.37 -3.93
C PRO A 66 20.24 -13.04 -4.34
N SER A 67 20.44 -12.20 -5.36
CA SER A 67 21.76 -11.83 -5.84
C SER A 67 22.44 -10.82 -4.92
N THR A 68 21.70 -9.79 -4.50
CA THR A 68 22.17 -8.78 -3.55
C THR A 68 21.91 -9.17 -2.10
N LYS A 69 21.10 -10.21 -1.86
CA LYS A 69 20.62 -10.64 -0.54
C LYS A 69 19.89 -9.52 0.22
N THR A 70 19.16 -8.69 -0.51
CA THR A 70 18.41 -7.56 0.04
C THR A 70 16.91 -7.77 -0.10
N GLY A 71 16.16 -7.38 0.94
CA GLY A 71 14.71 -7.31 0.91
C GLY A 71 14.24 -5.93 0.47
N SER A 72 13.08 -5.88 -0.17
CA SER A 72 12.32 -4.66 -0.42
C SER A 72 11.69 -4.13 0.89
N PRO A 73 11.19 -2.88 0.92
CA PRO A 73 10.74 -2.23 2.16
C PRO A 73 9.69 -3.00 2.98
N LEU A 74 8.87 -3.82 2.34
CA LEU A 74 7.81 -4.63 2.97
C LEU A 74 8.11 -6.15 2.88
N THR A 75 9.36 -6.55 2.68
CA THR A 75 9.73 -7.97 2.72
C THR A 75 9.44 -8.53 4.11
N GLY A 76 8.56 -9.55 4.17
CA GLY A 76 8.12 -10.15 5.43
C GLY A 76 7.03 -9.38 6.17
N ASP A 77 6.49 -8.30 5.59
CA ASP A 77 5.39 -7.54 6.21
C ASP A 77 4.11 -8.37 6.28
N SER A 78 3.60 -8.54 7.50
CA SER A 78 2.40 -9.35 7.75
C SER A 78 1.12 -8.66 7.28
N THR A 79 1.07 -7.32 7.33
CA THR A 79 -0.11 -6.55 6.92
C THR A 79 -0.35 -6.71 5.42
N LEU A 80 0.70 -6.58 4.61
CA LEU A 80 0.66 -6.79 3.17
C LEU A 80 0.22 -8.23 2.83
N SER A 81 0.79 -9.23 3.50
CA SER A 81 0.42 -10.64 3.31
C SER A 81 -1.06 -10.91 3.64
N ILE A 82 -1.58 -10.33 4.74
CA ILE A 82 -2.99 -10.43 5.12
C ILE A 82 -3.89 -9.80 4.07
N ILE A 83 -3.55 -8.60 3.57
CA ILE A 83 -4.32 -7.91 2.54
C ILE A 83 -4.42 -8.74 1.26
N GLN A 84 -3.29 -9.28 0.78
CA GLN A 84 -3.26 -10.13 -0.41
C GLN A 84 -4.09 -11.40 -0.22
N SER A 85 -3.98 -12.03 0.95
CA SER A 85 -4.73 -13.24 1.29
C SER A 85 -6.24 -12.99 1.35
N GLN A 86 -6.67 -11.89 2.00
CA GLN A 86 -8.08 -11.52 2.09
C GLN A 86 -8.68 -11.20 0.72
N MET A 87 -7.96 -10.42 -0.10
CA MET A 87 -8.42 -10.09 -1.45
C MET A 87 -8.58 -11.35 -2.31
N ARG A 88 -7.58 -12.23 -2.29
CA ARG A 88 -7.62 -13.51 -3.01
C ARG A 88 -8.72 -14.43 -2.46
N SER A 89 -8.95 -14.43 -1.15
CA SER A 89 -9.99 -15.24 -0.51
C SER A 89 -11.37 -14.83 -1.00
N VAL A 90 -11.71 -13.54 -0.98
CA VAL A 90 -12.99 -13.02 -1.48
C VAL A 90 -13.22 -13.45 -2.92
N MET A 91 -12.20 -13.34 -3.77
CA MET A 91 -12.26 -13.67 -5.20
C MET A 91 -12.38 -15.17 -5.49
N ASN A 92 -11.89 -16.03 -4.60
CA ASN A 92 -11.98 -17.49 -4.74
C ASN A 92 -13.24 -18.08 -4.10
N THR A 93 -13.91 -17.36 -3.19
CA THR A 93 -15.15 -17.84 -2.58
C THR A 93 -16.29 -17.84 -3.61
N PRO A 94 -16.94 -18.99 -3.87
CA PRO A 94 -18.11 -19.02 -4.75
C PRO A 94 -19.29 -18.24 -4.15
N GLN A 95 -19.98 -17.49 -4.97
CA GLN A 95 -21.20 -16.77 -4.60
C GLN A 95 -22.40 -17.75 -4.57
N THR A 96 -23.35 -17.49 -3.67
CA THR A 96 -24.57 -18.30 -3.52
C THR A 96 -25.79 -17.59 -4.10
N GLY A 97 -26.83 -18.35 -4.44
CA GLY A 97 -28.12 -17.78 -4.89
C GLY A 97 -28.13 -17.21 -6.31
N ASN A 98 -27.11 -17.54 -7.13
CA ASN A 98 -27.00 -17.11 -8.52
C ASN A 98 -26.66 -18.30 -9.43
N ALA A 99 -27.07 -18.25 -10.70
CA ALA A 99 -26.78 -19.30 -11.68
C ALA A 99 -25.27 -19.40 -12.01
N LEU A 100 -24.59 -18.26 -11.93
CA LEU A 100 -23.14 -18.18 -11.97
C LEU A 100 -22.64 -17.95 -10.55
N THR A 101 -21.71 -18.77 -10.10
CA THR A 101 -21.19 -18.77 -8.73
C THR A 101 -19.71 -18.39 -8.68
N THR A 102 -18.95 -18.54 -9.77
CA THR A 102 -17.51 -18.23 -9.80
C THR A 102 -17.12 -17.30 -10.95
N LEU A 103 -16.04 -16.54 -10.75
CA LEU A 103 -15.42 -15.69 -11.77
C LEU A 103 -14.93 -16.47 -13.00
N SER A 104 -14.50 -17.73 -12.82
CA SER A 104 -14.02 -18.55 -13.92
C SER A 104 -15.12 -18.90 -14.93
N GLN A 105 -16.38 -18.96 -14.51
CA GLN A 105 -17.52 -19.21 -15.40
C GLN A 105 -17.78 -18.05 -16.37
N ILE A 106 -17.29 -16.85 -16.06
CA ILE A 106 -17.37 -15.67 -16.92
C ILE A 106 -16.03 -15.33 -17.58
N GLY A 107 -15.04 -16.21 -17.49
CA GLY A 107 -13.73 -16.03 -18.13
C GLY A 107 -12.72 -15.25 -17.31
N ILE A 108 -12.94 -15.00 -16.02
CA ILE A 108 -11.92 -14.39 -15.14
C ILE A 108 -11.26 -15.50 -14.32
N SER A 109 -9.95 -15.68 -14.47
CA SER A 109 -9.20 -16.76 -13.81
C SER A 109 -7.91 -16.28 -13.15
N PHE A 110 -7.50 -16.95 -12.08
CA PHE A 110 -6.19 -16.76 -11.47
C PHE A 110 -5.08 -17.42 -12.29
N GLN A 111 -3.98 -16.70 -12.41
CA GLN A 111 -2.73 -17.17 -12.99
C GLN A 111 -1.80 -17.69 -11.88
N ASN A 112 -0.71 -18.38 -12.26
CA ASN A 112 0.24 -18.98 -11.32
C ASN A 112 0.94 -17.95 -10.41
N ASP A 113 1.14 -16.73 -10.91
CA ASP A 113 1.69 -15.59 -10.15
C ASP A 113 0.65 -14.91 -9.23
N GLY A 114 -0.60 -15.36 -9.29
CA GLY A 114 -1.71 -14.80 -8.54
C GLY A 114 -2.36 -13.56 -9.14
N THR A 115 -1.96 -13.14 -10.34
CA THR A 115 -2.69 -12.16 -11.15
C THR A 115 -3.97 -12.78 -11.74
N LEU A 116 -4.83 -11.94 -12.29
CA LEU A 116 -6.04 -12.33 -13.00
C LEU A 116 -5.84 -12.19 -14.52
N ALA A 117 -6.39 -13.15 -15.25
CA ALA A 117 -6.58 -13.09 -16.70
C ALA A 117 -8.07 -13.00 -17.03
N LEU A 118 -8.38 -12.31 -18.13
CA LEU A 118 -9.73 -12.18 -18.68
C LEU A 118 -9.81 -12.78 -20.09
N ASP A 119 -10.63 -13.80 -20.24
CA ASP A 119 -11.09 -14.33 -21.52
C ASP A 119 -12.33 -13.55 -21.97
N THR A 120 -12.13 -12.59 -22.86
CA THR A 120 -13.18 -11.72 -23.38
C THR A 120 -14.22 -12.49 -24.20
N THR A 121 -13.86 -13.64 -24.79
CA THR A 121 -14.78 -14.49 -25.56
C THR A 121 -15.76 -15.20 -24.64
N LYS A 122 -15.26 -15.77 -23.54
CA LYS A 122 -16.12 -16.38 -22.50
C LYS A 122 -17.00 -15.34 -21.83
N LEU A 123 -16.45 -14.16 -21.53
CA LEU A 123 -17.22 -13.07 -20.94
C LEU A 123 -18.36 -12.64 -21.87
N THR A 124 -18.07 -12.40 -23.14
CA THR A 124 -19.08 -12.01 -24.15
C THR A 124 -20.16 -13.08 -24.27
N SER A 125 -19.77 -14.36 -24.29
CA SER A 125 -20.72 -15.48 -24.32
C SER A 125 -21.61 -15.51 -23.07
N ALA A 126 -21.04 -15.32 -21.88
CA ALA A 126 -21.80 -15.28 -20.63
C ALA A 126 -22.80 -14.10 -20.58
N LEU A 127 -22.39 -12.92 -21.05
CA LEU A 127 -23.23 -11.72 -21.12
C LEU A 127 -24.37 -11.84 -22.15
N ASN A 128 -24.13 -12.54 -23.26
CA ASN A 128 -25.17 -12.82 -24.25
C ASN A 128 -26.19 -13.82 -23.72
N ASN A 129 -25.73 -14.87 -23.03
CA ASN A 129 -26.59 -15.95 -22.54
C ASN A 129 -27.36 -15.59 -21.27
N ASN A 130 -26.72 -14.99 -20.27
CA ASN A 130 -27.35 -14.67 -18.99
C ASN A 130 -26.74 -13.42 -18.33
N PRO A 131 -27.05 -12.20 -18.83
CA PRO A 131 -26.50 -10.96 -18.30
C PRO A 131 -26.89 -10.70 -16.84
N GLY A 132 -28.09 -11.12 -16.44
CA GLY A 132 -28.57 -10.98 -15.07
C GLY A 132 -27.72 -11.79 -14.09
N ALA A 133 -27.31 -13.00 -14.48
CA ALA A 133 -26.41 -13.80 -13.67
C ALA A 133 -24.99 -13.21 -13.63
N VAL A 134 -24.49 -12.60 -14.71
CA VAL A 134 -23.20 -11.90 -14.68
C VAL A 134 -23.27 -10.70 -13.73
N ALA A 135 -24.33 -9.89 -13.82
CA ALA A 135 -24.53 -8.76 -12.91
C ALA A 135 -24.62 -9.23 -11.44
N GLY A 136 -25.42 -10.28 -11.18
CA GLY A 136 -25.58 -10.90 -9.86
C GLY A 136 -24.28 -11.43 -9.24
N LEU A 137 -23.28 -11.75 -10.07
CA LEU A 137 -21.97 -12.20 -9.61
C LEU A 137 -21.15 -11.07 -8.96
N PHE A 138 -21.33 -9.82 -9.43
CA PHE A 138 -20.60 -8.66 -8.91
C PHE A 138 -21.41 -7.85 -7.89
N GLY A 139 -22.73 -7.88 -7.97
CA GLY A 139 -23.58 -7.22 -7.00
C GLY A 139 -25.03 -7.60 -7.12
N ASN A 140 -25.75 -7.44 -6.02
CA ASN A 140 -27.18 -7.65 -5.92
C ASN A 140 -27.85 -6.42 -5.27
N ALA A 141 -29.19 -6.41 -5.27
CA ALA A 141 -29.97 -5.28 -4.77
C ALA A 141 -29.78 -5.01 -3.26
N ASN A 142 -29.27 -5.97 -2.47
CA ASN A 142 -29.03 -5.78 -1.04
C ASN A 142 -27.65 -5.19 -0.72
N GLY A 143 -26.75 -5.08 -1.70
CA GLY A 143 -25.44 -4.45 -1.53
C GLY A 143 -24.43 -5.24 -0.72
N VAL A 144 -24.73 -6.50 -0.34
CA VAL A 144 -23.88 -7.32 0.54
C VAL A 144 -23.15 -8.42 -0.22
N SER A 145 -23.85 -9.13 -1.12
CA SER A 145 -23.27 -10.26 -1.86
C SER A 145 -22.75 -9.84 -3.23
N GLY A 146 -21.91 -10.67 -3.82
CA GLY A 146 -21.23 -10.40 -5.08
C GLY A 146 -19.82 -9.86 -4.87
N TYR A 147 -18.92 -10.23 -5.77
CA TYR A 147 -17.49 -9.90 -5.65
C TYR A 147 -17.24 -8.39 -5.56
N GLY A 148 -17.99 -7.58 -6.32
CA GLY A 148 -17.84 -6.12 -6.30
C GLY A 148 -18.18 -5.51 -4.94
N ASN A 149 -19.32 -5.90 -4.35
CA ASN A 149 -19.74 -5.45 -3.02
C ASN A 149 -18.78 -5.90 -1.91
N GLN A 150 -18.35 -7.16 -1.96
CA GLN A 150 -17.45 -7.74 -0.95
C GLN A 150 -16.05 -7.09 -1.01
N ILE A 151 -15.50 -6.88 -2.21
CA ILE A 151 -14.22 -6.20 -2.40
C ILE A 151 -14.31 -4.73 -1.98
N SER A 152 -15.38 -4.03 -2.37
CA SER A 152 -15.59 -2.63 -1.96
C SER A 152 -15.61 -2.51 -0.43
N THR A 153 -16.32 -3.41 0.25
CA THR A 153 -16.38 -3.46 1.72
C THR A 153 -15.01 -3.76 2.32
N LEU A 154 -14.29 -4.74 1.77
CA LEU A 154 -12.95 -5.10 2.22
C LEU A 154 -11.98 -3.92 2.10
N VAL A 155 -11.93 -3.28 0.93
CA VAL A 155 -11.07 -2.11 0.68
C VAL A 155 -11.42 -0.99 1.64
N LYS A 156 -12.71 -0.68 1.82
CA LYS A 156 -13.16 0.35 2.77
C LYS A 156 -12.71 0.07 4.20
N ASN A 157 -12.79 -1.18 4.65
CA ASN A 157 -12.35 -1.56 5.99
C ASN A 157 -10.83 -1.42 6.15
N LEU A 158 -10.06 -1.87 5.15
CA LEU A 158 -8.61 -1.79 5.14
C LEU A 158 -8.09 -0.34 5.13
N THR A 159 -8.74 0.55 4.40
CA THR A 159 -8.34 1.96 4.23
C THR A 159 -9.03 2.94 5.17
N SER A 160 -9.93 2.45 6.04
CA SER A 160 -10.58 3.29 7.04
C SER A 160 -9.59 3.91 8.03
N SER A 161 -10.02 4.94 8.77
CA SER A 161 -9.21 5.59 9.80
C SER A 161 -8.69 4.63 10.87
N ASN A 162 -9.42 3.54 11.11
CA ASN A 162 -9.06 2.49 12.09
C ASN A 162 -8.70 1.18 11.38
N GLY A 163 -8.46 1.23 10.07
CA GLY A 163 -8.15 0.08 9.24
C GLY A 163 -6.73 -0.45 9.47
N ALA A 164 -6.46 -1.63 8.93
CA ALA A 164 -5.16 -2.29 9.05
C ALA A 164 -4.02 -1.42 8.50
N LEU A 165 -4.23 -0.75 7.36
CA LEU A 165 -3.22 0.13 6.76
C LEU A 165 -2.91 1.32 7.66
N THR A 166 -3.93 2.04 8.12
CA THR A 166 -3.76 3.20 9.00
C THR A 166 -3.07 2.81 10.31
N THR A 167 -3.44 1.66 10.87
CA THR A 167 -2.83 1.12 12.11
C THR A 167 -1.36 0.77 11.90
N ALA A 168 -1.02 0.10 10.80
CA ALA A 168 0.36 -0.24 10.47
C ALA A 168 1.21 1.03 10.27
N THR A 169 0.70 2.02 9.52
CA THR A 169 1.38 3.30 9.32
C THR A 169 1.59 4.06 10.63
N ALA A 170 0.57 4.12 11.50
CA ALA A 170 0.69 4.76 12.80
C ALA A 170 1.72 4.06 13.69
N GLY A 171 1.75 2.72 13.68
CA GLY A 171 2.76 1.92 14.39
C GLY A 171 4.19 2.25 13.95
N ILE A 172 4.44 2.28 12.63
CA ILE A 172 5.75 2.64 12.07
C ILE A 172 6.15 4.07 12.47
N ASN A 173 5.22 5.03 12.40
CA ASN A 173 5.50 6.41 12.80
C ASN A 173 5.83 6.55 14.29
N ASN A 174 5.16 5.78 15.15
CA ASN A 174 5.48 5.75 16.58
C ASN A 174 6.87 5.16 16.82
N THR A 175 7.21 4.05 16.16
CA THR A 175 8.58 3.48 16.24
C THR A 175 9.63 4.47 15.76
N LEU A 176 9.37 5.21 14.68
CA LEU A 176 10.28 6.25 14.19
C LEU A 176 10.46 7.37 15.23
N LYS A 177 9.37 7.79 15.88
CA LYS A 177 9.43 8.78 16.96
C LYS A 177 10.23 8.29 18.16
N ASP A 178 9.98 7.06 18.60
CA ASP A 178 10.70 6.47 19.73
C ASP A 178 12.19 6.31 19.43
N LEU A 179 12.54 5.96 18.20
CA LEU A 179 13.94 5.88 17.76
C LEU A 179 14.60 7.26 17.73
N SER A 180 13.88 8.30 17.29
CA SER A 180 14.38 9.69 17.33
C SER A 180 14.69 10.13 18.76
N ASN A 181 13.79 9.85 19.71
CA ASN A 181 14.01 10.19 21.12
C ASN A 181 15.23 9.45 21.70
N GLN A 182 15.39 8.16 21.38
CA GLN A 182 16.55 7.38 21.82
C GLN A 182 17.87 7.92 21.25
N TYR A 183 17.85 8.40 20.01
CA TYR A 183 19.01 9.04 19.39
C TYR A 183 19.41 10.31 20.17
N ASP A 184 18.45 11.19 20.46
CA ASP A 184 18.70 12.44 21.17
C ASP A 184 19.21 12.22 22.60
N GLU A 185 18.64 11.26 23.33
CA GLU A 185 19.09 10.87 24.66
C GLU A 185 20.51 10.31 24.63
N THR A 186 20.81 9.46 23.65
CA THR A 186 22.14 8.88 23.48
C THR A 186 23.17 9.96 23.14
N GLN A 187 22.82 10.89 22.25
CA GLN A 187 23.68 12.03 21.90
C GLN A 187 23.99 12.88 23.13
N THR A 188 22.96 13.22 23.92
CA THR A 188 23.11 13.95 25.18
C THR A 188 24.08 13.25 26.14
N ARG A 189 23.98 11.91 26.25
CA ARG A 189 24.88 11.11 27.09
C ARG A 189 26.33 11.13 26.57
N ILE A 190 26.53 11.04 25.26
CA ILE A 190 27.86 11.14 24.63
C ILE A 190 28.49 12.49 24.94
N ASP A 191 27.74 13.58 24.78
CA ASP A 191 28.22 14.93 25.03
C ASP A 191 28.64 15.13 26.50
N ALA A 192 27.85 14.61 27.44
CA ALA A 192 28.19 14.63 28.87
C ALA A 192 29.47 13.83 29.19
N VAL A 193 29.66 12.67 28.56
CA VAL A 193 30.88 11.86 28.72
C VAL A 193 32.10 12.61 28.18
N ILE A 194 31.99 13.23 27.01
CA ILE A 194 33.07 14.03 26.42
C ILE A 194 33.41 15.23 27.34
N ALA A 195 32.41 15.93 27.87
CA ALA A 195 32.63 17.05 28.78
C ALA A 195 33.36 16.63 30.07
N ASN A 196 32.98 15.47 30.64
CA ASN A 196 33.66 14.89 31.80
C ASN A 196 35.12 14.53 31.48
N TYR A 197 35.38 13.87 30.35
CA TYR A 197 36.75 13.54 29.94
C TYR A 197 37.60 14.78 29.70
N LYS A 198 37.06 15.83 29.08
CA LYS A 198 37.75 17.12 28.93
C LYS A 198 38.14 17.70 30.30
N THR A 199 37.22 17.68 31.26
CA THR A 199 37.48 18.18 32.61
C THR A 199 38.56 17.38 33.32
N GLN A 200 38.50 16.04 33.27
CA GLN A 200 39.53 15.16 33.85
C GLN A 200 40.89 15.40 33.20
N PHE A 201 40.94 15.55 31.87
CA PHE A 201 42.17 15.80 31.14
C PHE A 201 42.80 17.14 31.54
N THR A 202 42.01 18.21 31.62
CA THR A 202 42.51 19.52 32.09
C THR A 202 43.00 19.46 33.54
N GLN A 203 42.35 18.69 34.42
CA GLN A 203 42.84 18.49 35.80
C GLN A 203 44.16 17.71 35.83
N LEU A 204 44.31 16.67 35.00
CA LEU A 204 45.55 15.92 34.87
C LEU A 204 46.69 16.82 34.36
N ASP A 205 46.42 17.72 33.42
CA ASP A 205 47.40 18.72 32.94
C ASP A 205 47.85 19.66 34.07
N VAL A 206 46.92 20.13 34.91
CA VAL A 206 47.24 20.96 36.08
C VAL A 206 48.08 20.20 37.09
N ILE A 207 47.72 18.96 37.40
CA ILE A 207 48.48 18.11 38.33
C ILE A 207 49.88 17.83 37.78
N MET A 208 50.02 17.54 36.47
CA MET A 208 51.34 17.39 35.85
C MET A 208 52.19 18.66 35.94
N SER A 209 51.60 19.84 35.71
CA SER A 209 52.30 21.11 35.88
C SER A 209 52.76 21.34 37.32
N GLN A 210 51.90 21.04 38.31
CA GLN A 210 52.25 21.13 39.73
C GLN A 210 53.35 20.12 40.13
N MET A 211 53.28 18.89 39.61
CA MET A 211 54.31 17.88 39.83
C MET A 211 55.65 18.30 39.22
N GLN A 212 55.64 18.91 38.04
CA GLN A 212 56.85 19.43 37.40
C GLN A 212 57.47 20.57 38.22
N ASN A 213 56.65 21.52 38.69
CA ASN A 213 57.11 22.59 39.58
C ASN A 213 57.67 22.05 40.90
N THR A 214 57.01 21.05 41.49
CA THR A 214 57.47 20.37 42.70
C THR A 214 58.80 19.64 42.46
N SER A 215 58.95 18.94 41.33
CA SER A 215 60.20 18.29 40.93
C SER A 215 61.33 19.32 40.80
N SER A 216 61.09 20.43 40.10
CA SER A 216 62.08 21.51 39.98
C SER A 216 62.48 22.10 41.33
N TYR A 217 61.52 22.37 42.22
CA TYR A 217 61.80 22.86 43.57
C TYR A 217 62.65 21.88 44.39
N LEU A 218 62.29 20.59 44.39
CA LEU A 218 63.06 19.54 45.08
C LEU A 218 64.47 19.43 44.51
N THR A 219 64.64 19.44 43.18
CA THR A 219 65.96 19.44 42.53
C THR A 219 66.78 20.64 42.99
N GLN A 220 66.20 21.84 43.02
CA GLN A 220 66.89 23.06 43.40
C GLN A 220 67.31 23.03 44.88
N GLN A 221 66.46 22.49 45.76
CA GLN A 221 66.78 22.33 47.17
C GLN A 221 67.86 21.27 47.41
N PHE A 222 67.82 20.14 46.69
CA PHE A 222 68.90 19.14 46.72
C PHE A 222 70.23 19.74 46.22
N SER A 223 70.21 20.51 45.13
CA SER A 223 71.41 21.21 44.63
C SER A 223 71.97 22.21 45.65
N ALA A 224 71.11 22.99 46.31
CA ALA A 224 71.52 23.93 47.37
C ALA A 224 72.14 23.20 48.58
N MET A 225 71.55 22.09 49.02
CA MET A 225 72.11 21.26 50.09
C MET A 225 73.45 20.63 49.71
N ASN A 226 73.63 20.21 48.45
CA ASN A 226 74.87 19.60 47.98
C ASN A 226 76.00 20.64 47.78
N GLY A 227 75.68 21.85 47.31
CA GLY A 227 76.63 22.96 47.19
C GLY A 227 77.11 23.51 48.55
N THR A 228 76.25 23.47 49.57
CA THR A 228 76.60 23.90 50.94
C THR A 228 77.54 22.91 51.64
N SER A 229 77.52 21.63 51.25
CA SER A 229 78.48 20.61 51.73
C SER A 229 79.86 20.72 51.09
N SER A 230 80.02 21.38 49.93
CA SER A 230 81.31 21.54 49.25
C SER A 230 82.07 22.83 49.62
N SER A 231 81.43 23.79 50.30
CA SER A 231 82.06 25.06 50.73
C SER A 231 82.62 25.04 52.15
N LYS A 232 82.67 23.86 52.80
CA LYS A 232 83.37 23.61 54.07
C LYS A 232 84.51 22.62 53.84
N LYS A 233 85.58 23.08 53.19
CA LYS A 233 86.95 22.57 53.34
C LYS A 233 87.91 23.74 53.24
#